data_AF-A0A1M6AXC7-F1
#
_entry.id   AF-A0A1M6AXC7-F1
#
_cell.length_a   1.000
_cell.length_b   1.000
_cell.length_c   1.000
_cell.angle_alpha   90.00
_cell.angle_beta   90.00
_cell.angle_gamma   90.00
#
_symmetry.space_group_name_H-M   'P 1'
#
loop_
_entity.id
_entity.type
_entity.pdbx_description
1 polymer ?
#
loop_
_entity_poly.entity_id
_entity_poly.type
_entity_poly.pdbx_seq_one_letter_code
_entity_poly.pdbx_strand_id
1 'polypeptide(L)'
;MAYDDIFLIAVQEHLLFHKIIEDDESVTNRNLKNHIIDFQDKVGIYTDGIIGPETLWELQYPYVTNTDKLNWVRCDADKIGGIEGFDHFILREDAARQYNLLRREIVDRGGKITSSGGKRSLTAGVSSHRSAKSMHYPGLAFDLSVNSGFFSPKTDPFVMVKNKGANPDSYWQVYCRASGGDLIEIEATYWDSWGSGKDKKVKIKDRFVDFTSTAKKYGFYPIPPRRGYTRPSNKKYLSSEWWHFQANPLLIPGFSQFGIELLKLEDYSASFIKMQNRSIWENRKSIFRKTWW
;
A
#
# COMPACT_ATOMS: atom_id res chain seq x y z
N MET A 1 -18.67 -2.00 -19.65
CA MET A 1 -17.25 -1.76 -19.33
C MET A 1 -16.58 -3.12 -19.36
N ALA A 2 -15.50 -3.29 -20.12
CA ALA A 2 -14.78 -4.55 -20.12
C ALA A 2 -13.86 -4.60 -18.89
N TYR A 3 -13.89 -5.72 -18.17
CA TYR A 3 -12.93 -6.07 -17.13
C TYR A 3 -11.63 -6.56 -17.76
N ASP A 4 -10.52 -6.33 -17.06
CA ASP A 4 -9.21 -6.86 -17.46
C ASP A 4 -9.07 -8.35 -17.13
N ASP A 5 -8.06 -9.00 -17.73
CA ASP A 5 -7.88 -10.45 -17.62
C ASP A 5 -7.57 -10.88 -16.18
N ILE A 6 -6.83 -10.07 -15.41
CA ILE A 6 -6.50 -10.38 -14.01
C ILE A 6 -7.77 -10.43 -13.15
N PHE A 7 -8.67 -9.48 -13.36
CA PHE A 7 -9.98 -9.48 -12.72
C PHE A 7 -10.81 -10.71 -13.11
N LEU A 8 -10.85 -11.05 -14.40
CA LEU A 8 -11.62 -12.20 -14.90
C LEU A 8 -11.09 -13.52 -14.34
N ILE A 9 -9.77 -13.71 -14.30
CA ILE A 9 -9.11 -14.88 -13.71
C ILE A 9 -9.46 -15.00 -12.22
N ALA A 10 -9.39 -13.89 -11.47
CA ALA A 10 -9.73 -13.90 -10.06
C ALA A 10 -11.20 -14.28 -9.83
N VAL A 11 -12.12 -13.74 -10.63
CA VAL A 11 -13.54 -14.13 -10.54
C VAL A 11 -13.74 -15.59 -10.92
N GLN A 12 -13.09 -16.09 -11.97
CA GLN A 12 -13.16 -17.49 -12.39
C GLN A 12 -12.77 -18.44 -11.26
N GLU A 13 -11.62 -18.20 -10.62
CA GLU A 13 -11.16 -19.01 -9.50
C GLU A 13 -12.20 -19.12 -8.39
N HIS A 14 -12.88 -18.01 -8.07
CA HIS A 14 -13.89 -18.02 -7.03
C HIS A 14 -15.18 -18.67 -7.50
N LEU A 15 -15.61 -18.47 -8.76
CA LEU A 15 -16.79 -19.14 -9.31
C LEU A 15 -16.61 -20.67 -9.38
N LEU A 16 -15.39 -21.14 -9.67
CA LEU A 16 -15.02 -22.55 -9.58
C LEU A 16 -15.14 -23.07 -8.14
N PHE A 17 -14.56 -22.35 -7.17
CA PHE A 17 -14.69 -22.69 -5.75
C PHE A 17 -16.16 -22.79 -5.32
N HIS A 18 -17.00 -21.87 -5.80
CA HIS A 18 -18.43 -21.86 -5.52
C HIS A 18 -19.23 -22.85 -6.36
N LYS A 19 -18.62 -23.62 -7.28
CA LYS A 19 -19.30 -24.55 -8.19
C LYS A 19 -20.43 -23.85 -8.96
N ILE A 20 -20.11 -22.71 -9.55
CA ILE A 20 -20.99 -21.98 -10.47
C ILE A 20 -20.67 -22.33 -11.92
N ILE A 21 -19.40 -22.65 -12.16
CA ILE A 21 -18.86 -23.06 -13.46
C ILE A 21 -18.03 -24.33 -13.28
N GLU A 22 -17.85 -25.08 -14.36
CA GLU A 22 -17.00 -26.28 -14.42
C GLU A 22 -15.54 -25.93 -14.77
N ASP A 23 -14.61 -26.87 -14.53
CA ASP A 23 -13.16 -26.65 -14.68
C ASP A 23 -12.71 -26.31 -16.13
N ASP A 24 -13.49 -26.73 -17.13
CA ASP A 24 -13.22 -26.45 -18.55
C ASP A 24 -13.89 -25.16 -19.07
N GLU A 25 -14.69 -24.49 -18.23
CA GLU A 25 -15.30 -23.21 -18.56
C GLU A 25 -14.34 -22.04 -18.31
N SER A 26 -14.41 -21.05 -19.21
CA SER A 26 -13.65 -19.80 -19.08
C SER A 26 -14.57 -18.62 -18.82
N VAL A 27 -14.18 -17.77 -17.88
CA VAL A 27 -14.89 -16.53 -17.59
C VAL A 27 -14.35 -15.42 -18.49
N THR A 28 -15.26 -14.83 -19.26
CA THR A 28 -14.98 -13.76 -20.21
C THR A 28 -15.92 -12.59 -19.96
N ASN A 29 -15.60 -11.42 -20.52
CA ASN A 29 -16.51 -10.28 -20.50
C ASN A 29 -17.91 -10.57 -21.09
N ARG A 30 -18.07 -11.61 -21.93
CA ARG A 30 -19.34 -11.95 -22.60
C ARG A 30 -20.28 -12.78 -21.72
N ASN A 31 -19.74 -13.73 -20.96
CA ASN A 31 -20.53 -14.66 -20.12
C ASN A 31 -20.51 -14.30 -18.63
N LEU A 32 -19.57 -13.46 -18.17
CA LEU A 32 -19.42 -13.07 -16.76
C LEU A 32 -20.75 -12.67 -16.10
N LYS A 33 -21.57 -11.84 -16.75
CA LYS A 33 -22.83 -11.37 -16.17
C LYS A 33 -23.75 -12.53 -15.80
N ASN A 34 -23.85 -13.55 -16.65
CA ASN A 34 -24.73 -14.71 -16.40
C ASN A 34 -24.21 -15.54 -15.23
N HIS A 35 -22.90 -15.84 -15.21
CA HIS A 35 -22.32 -16.56 -14.08
C HIS A 35 -22.47 -15.80 -12.74
N ILE A 36 -22.42 -14.47 -12.77
CA ILE A 36 -22.68 -13.66 -11.56
C ILE A 36 -24.16 -13.70 -11.16
N ILE A 37 -25.10 -13.72 -12.11
CA ILE A 37 -26.53 -13.93 -11.83
C ILE A 37 -26.72 -15.28 -11.13
N ASP A 38 -26.15 -16.36 -11.69
CA ASP A 38 -26.26 -17.71 -11.14
C ASP A 38 -25.65 -17.80 -9.74
N PHE A 39 -24.50 -17.14 -9.54
CA PHE A 39 -23.87 -17.02 -8.23
C PHE A 39 -24.77 -16.27 -7.23
N GLN A 40 -25.27 -15.08 -7.59
CA GLN A 40 -26.11 -14.25 -6.72
C GLN A 40 -27.39 -14.98 -6.29
N ASP A 41 -28.04 -15.68 -7.23
CA ASP A 41 -29.20 -16.52 -6.98
C ASP A 41 -28.86 -17.65 -5.99
N LYS A 42 -27.76 -18.38 -6.23
CA LYS A 42 -27.29 -19.47 -5.37
C LYS A 42 -27.03 -19.03 -3.93
N VAL A 43 -26.43 -17.85 -3.72
CA VAL A 43 -26.13 -17.34 -2.38
C VAL A 43 -27.26 -16.51 -1.77
N GLY A 44 -28.38 -16.34 -2.48
CA GLY A 44 -29.58 -15.66 -1.97
C GLY A 44 -29.41 -14.16 -1.76
N ILE A 45 -28.63 -13.48 -2.60
CA ILE A 45 -28.50 -12.01 -2.60
C ILE A 45 -29.24 -11.40 -3.80
N TYR A 46 -29.28 -10.07 -3.89
CA TYR A 46 -29.96 -9.38 -4.99
C TYR A 46 -29.34 -9.76 -6.35
N THR A 47 -30.17 -10.30 -7.24
CA THR A 47 -29.74 -10.88 -8.53
C THR A 47 -29.86 -9.87 -9.67
N ASP A 48 -28.75 -9.23 -10.02
CA ASP A 48 -28.66 -8.21 -11.08
C ASP A 48 -27.49 -8.42 -12.06
N GLY A 49 -26.62 -9.40 -11.78
CA GLY A 49 -25.39 -9.66 -12.52
C GLY A 49 -24.29 -8.62 -12.30
N ILE A 50 -24.44 -7.75 -11.29
CA ILE A 50 -23.49 -6.69 -10.98
C ILE A 50 -22.57 -7.14 -9.84
N ILE A 51 -21.26 -7.02 -10.09
CA ILE A 51 -20.22 -7.31 -9.10
C ILE A 51 -20.05 -6.11 -8.16
N GLY A 52 -21.02 -5.95 -7.26
CA GLY A 52 -21.04 -4.94 -6.21
C GLY A 52 -20.29 -5.35 -4.94
N PRO A 53 -20.24 -4.48 -3.91
CA PRO A 53 -19.59 -4.79 -2.64
C PRO A 53 -20.15 -6.03 -1.92
N GLU A 54 -21.44 -6.31 -2.07
CA GLU A 54 -22.07 -7.50 -1.48
C GLU A 54 -21.67 -8.77 -2.24
N THR A 55 -21.87 -8.77 -3.57
CA THR A 55 -21.46 -9.88 -4.45
C THR A 55 -20.00 -10.26 -4.23
N LEU A 56 -19.09 -9.28 -4.18
CA LEU A 56 -17.67 -9.54 -3.94
C LEU A 56 -17.38 -10.13 -2.57
N TRP A 57 -18.13 -9.73 -1.55
CA TRP A 57 -17.93 -10.25 -0.20
C TRP A 57 -18.36 -11.70 -0.11
N GLU A 58 -19.55 -12.04 -0.62
CA GLU A 58 -20.03 -13.42 -0.65
C GLU A 58 -19.18 -14.30 -1.56
N LEU A 59 -18.61 -13.73 -2.62
CA LEU A 59 -17.70 -14.45 -3.52
C LEU A 59 -16.37 -14.77 -2.81
N GLN A 60 -15.77 -13.80 -2.12
CA GLN A 60 -14.42 -13.93 -1.54
C GLN A 60 -14.38 -14.49 -0.11
N TYR A 61 -15.39 -14.21 0.73
CA TYR A 61 -15.33 -14.52 2.16
C TYR A 61 -15.29 -16.05 2.44
N PRO A 62 -16.15 -16.88 1.82
CA PRO A 62 -16.06 -18.33 1.97
C PRO A 62 -14.76 -18.89 1.40
N TYR A 63 -14.30 -18.38 0.25
CA TYR A 63 -13.02 -18.78 -0.34
C TYR A 63 -11.86 -18.52 0.63
N VAL A 64 -11.67 -17.28 1.09
CA VAL A 64 -10.52 -16.91 1.93
C VAL A 64 -10.52 -17.58 3.30
N THR A 65 -11.70 -17.96 3.81
CA THR A 65 -11.81 -18.67 5.09
C THR A 65 -11.46 -20.16 4.98
N ASN A 66 -11.44 -20.71 3.77
CA ASN A 66 -11.09 -22.10 3.48
C ASN A 66 -9.72 -22.26 2.78
N THR A 67 -8.97 -21.18 2.60
CA THR A 67 -7.60 -21.21 2.05
C THR A 67 -6.55 -20.94 3.12
N ASP A 68 -5.31 -21.34 2.80
CA ASP A 68 -4.16 -21.04 3.63
C ASP A 68 -4.03 -19.54 3.90
N LYS A 69 -3.58 -19.24 5.12
CA LYS A 69 -3.39 -17.88 5.59
C LYS A 69 -1.95 -17.42 5.33
N LEU A 70 -1.83 -16.13 5.09
CA LEU A 70 -0.58 -15.41 4.95
C LEU A 70 -0.02 -15.09 6.35
N ASN A 71 1.28 -15.30 6.51
CA ASN A 71 1.98 -15.04 7.75
C ASN A 71 2.40 -13.58 7.88
N TRP A 72 2.65 -13.18 9.12
CA TRP A 72 3.36 -11.94 9.43
C TRP A 72 4.87 -12.16 9.41
N VAL A 73 5.59 -11.35 8.64
CA VAL A 73 7.05 -11.45 8.51
C VAL A 73 7.70 -10.19 9.06
N ARG A 74 8.66 -10.40 9.96
CA ARG A 74 9.57 -9.35 10.43
C ARG A 74 10.55 -9.00 9.32
N CYS A 75 10.61 -7.72 8.98
CA CYS A 75 11.52 -7.14 8.00
C CYS A 75 12.51 -6.21 8.70
N ASP A 76 13.80 -6.38 8.44
CA ASP A 76 14.84 -5.53 9.01
C ASP A 76 14.82 -4.13 8.40
N ALA A 77 15.17 -3.12 9.20
CA ALA A 77 15.41 -1.75 8.79
C ALA A 77 16.77 -1.26 9.31
N ASP A 78 17.35 -0.26 8.65
CA ASP A 78 18.72 0.18 8.87
C ASP A 78 18.83 1.33 9.88
N LYS A 79 19.82 1.24 10.78
CA LYS A 79 20.13 2.27 11.78
C LYS A 79 21.00 3.40 11.22
N ILE A 80 20.70 4.65 11.62
CA ILE A 80 21.38 5.87 11.19
C ILE A 80 21.38 6.90 12.33
N GLY A 81 22.29 6.74 13.29
CA GLY A 81 22.67 7.81 14.22
C GLY A 81 21.50 8.47 14.98
N GLY A 82 20.43 7.72 15.29
CA GLY A 82 19.28 8.19 16.07
C GLY A 82 18.10 8.74 15.26
N ILE A 83 18.18 8.82 13.93
CA ILE A 83 17.05 9.26 13.07
C ILE A 83 16.34 8.10 12.36
N GLU A 84 16.78 6.86 12.58
CA GLU A 84 16.27 5.66 11.90
C GLU A 84 14.84 5.24 12.25
N GLY A 85 14.34 5.66 13.42
CA GLY A 85 13.11 5.09 13.97
C GLY A 85 13.30 3.64 14.43
N PHE A 86 12.46 2.73 13.95
CA PHE A 86 12.54 1.30 14.30
C PHE A 86 13.61 0.58 13.49
N ASP A 87 14.25 -0.44 14.08
CA ASP A 87 15.21 -1.31 13.39
C ASP A 87 14.58 -2.51 12.68
N HIS A 88 13.26 -2.59 12.73
CA HIS A 88 12.46 -3.56 12.02
C HIS A 88 11.01 -3.07 11.96
N PHE A 89 10.24 -3.74 11.13
CA PHE A 89 8.80 -3.67 11.12
C PHE A 89 8.21 -5.00 10.64
N ILE A 90 6.89 -5.09 10.56
CA ILE A 90 6.20 -6.31 10.15
C ILE A 90 5.42 -6.04 8.87
N LEU A 91 5.49 -6.94 7.90
CA LEU A 91 4.67 -6.94 6.68
C LEU A 91 3.96 -8.29 6.51
N ARG A 92 2.96 -8.31 5.64
CA ARG A 92 2.39 -9.56 5.11
C ARG A 92 3.46 -10.29 4.31
N GLU A 93 3.51 -11.62 4.37
CA GLU A 93 4.62 -12.40 3.80
C GLU A 93 4.96 -12.11 2.32
N ASP A 94 3.95 -11.88 1.47
CA ASP A 94 4.13 -11.58 0.05
C ASP A 94 4.73 -10.19 -0.17
N ALA A 95 4.28 -9.19 0.59
CA ALA A 95 4.87 -7.87 0.64
C ALA A 95 6.28 -7.89 1.25
N ALA A 96 6.52 -8.73 2.27
CA ALA A 96 7.83 -8.91 2.89
C ALA A 96 8.86 -9.47 1.90
N ARG A 97 8.48 -10.44 1.07
CA ARG A 97 9.36 -10.95 -0.01
C ARG A 97 9.82 -9.82 -0.92
N GLN A 98 8.88 -8.97 -1.37
CA GLN A 98 9.22 -7.82 -2.22
C GLN A 98 10.09 -6.79 -1.49
N TYR A 99 9.79 -6.51 -0.22
CA TYR A 99 10.56 -5.57 0.58
C TYR A 99 12.00 -6.03 0.75
N ASN A 100 12.22 -7.32 1.04
CA ASN A 100 13.57 -7.85 1.23
C ASN A 100 14.42 -7.76 -0.04
N LEU A 101 13.81 -7.91 -1.22
CA LEU A 101 14.49 -7.69 -2.51
C LEU A 101 14.84 -6.22 -2.71
N LEU A 102 13.92 -5.30 -2.42
CA LEU A 102 14.16 -3.85 -2.43
C LEU A 102 15.30 -3.47 -1.47
N ARG A 103 15.22 -3.93 -0.22
CA ARG A 103 16.23 -3.63 0.80
C ARG A 103 17.60 -4.12 0.38
N ARG A 104 17.69 -5.35 -0.13
CA ARG A 104 18.95 -5.89 -0.65
C ARG A 104 19.55 -4.99 -1.74
N GLU A 105 18.76 -4.59 -2.75
CA GLU A 105 19.28 -3.72 -3.81
C GLU A 105 19.76 -2.36 -3.28
N ILE A 106 19.06 -1.77 -2.32
CA ILE A 106 19.47 -0.48 -1.72
C ILE A 106 20.76 -0.65 -0.89
N VAL A 107 20.84 -1.68 -0.05
CA VAL A 107 21.99 -1.95 0.82
C VAL A 107 23.22 -2.34 0.01
N ASP A 108 23.08 -3.15 -1.03
CA ASP A 108 24.17 -3.55 -1.92
C ASP A 108 24.79 -2.33 -2.64
N ARG A 109 24.03 -1.24 -2.81
CA ARG A 109 24.50 0.05 -3.34
C ARG A 109 25.03 1.00 -2.26
N GLY A 110 25.12 0.55 -1.00
CA GLY A 110 25.56 1.36 0.14
C GLY A 110 24.53 2.37 0.63
N GLY A 111 23.25 2.21 0.24
CA GLY A 111 22.13 2.95 0.80
C GLY A 111 21.60 2.30 2.08
N LYS A 112 20.60 2.93 2.70
CA LYS A 112 19.96 2.45 3.93
C LYS A 112 18.46 2.73 3.89
N ILE A 113 17.66 1.80 4.41
CA ILE A 113 16.21 1.92 4.55
C ILE A 113 15.85 2.05 6.04
N THR A 114 15.57 3.27 6.49
CA THR A 114 15.05 3.56 7.84
C THR A 114 13.57 3.22 7.95
N SER A 115 13.00 3.20 9.16
CA SER A 115 11.58 2.87 9.34
C SER A 115 10.84 3.66 10.41
N SER A 116 9.64 4.13 10.07
CA SER A 116 8.60 4.55 11.02
C SER A 116 7.51 3.49 11.25
N GLY A 117 7.67 2.30 10.65
CA GLY A 117 6.83 1.14 10.90
C GLY A 117 6.21 0.52 9.64
N GLY A 118 5.48 -0.57 9.85
CA GLY A 118 4.77 -1.37 8.84
C GLY A 118 3.36 -1.70 9.33
N LYS A 119 3.11 -2.96 9.73
CA LYS A 119 1.84 -3.42 10.32
C LYS A 119 1.33 -2.44 11.38
N ARG A 120 0.08 -2.02 11.22
CA ARG A 120 -0.66 -1.25 12.23
C ARG A 120 -1.61 -2.18 12.98
N SER A 121 -1.56 -2.14 14.31
CA SER A 121 -2.52 -2.86 15.16
C SER A 121 -3.96 -2.44 14.85
N LEU A 122 -4.90 -3.39 14.85
CA LEU A 122 -6.33 -3.09 14.77
C LEU A 122 -6.82 -2.25 15.96
N THR A 123 -6.17 -2.34 17.12
CA THR A 123 -6.49 -1.54 18.31
C THR A 123 -6.02 -0.09 18.20
N ALA A 124 -5.24 0.27 17.18
CA ALA A 124 -4.80 1.63 17.00
C ALA A 124 -6.01 2.54 16.75
N GLY A 125 -6.12 3.62 17.54
CA GLY A 125 -7.20 4.59 17.38
C GLY A 125 -7.26 5.15 15.95
N VAL A 126 -8.47 5.15 15.37
CA VAL A 126 -8.77 5.78 14.08
C VAL A 126 -8.94 7.27 14.30
N SER A 127 -8.34 8.09 13.44
CA SER A 127 -8.42 9.55 13.52
C SER A 127 -8.31 10.17 12.13
N SER A 128 -8.45 11.50 12.02
CA SER A 128 -8.16 12.23 10.78
C SER A 128 -6.73 12.00 10.28
N HIS A 129 -5.81 11.60 11.16
CA HIS A 129 -4.44 11.25 10.80
C HIS A 129 -4.23 9.75 10.53
N ARG A 130 -5.20 8.89 10.88
CA ARG A 130 -5.13 7.43 10.80
C ARG A 130 -6.42 6.87 10.16
N SER A 131 -6.38 6.66 8.84
CA SER A 131 -7.52 6.14 8.07
C SER A 131 -7.95 4.76 8.56
N ALA A 132 -9.27 4.52 8.64
CA ALA A 132 -9.86 3.20 8.92
C ALA A 132 -9.62 2.18 7.79
N LYS A 133 -9.18 2.64 6.62
CA LYS A 133 -8.89 1.83 5.43
C LYS A 133 -7.41 1.84 5.04
N SER A 134 -6.52 1.99 6.02
CA SER A 134 -5.09 2.11 5.77
C SER A 134 -4.48 0.78 5.30
N MET A 135 -3.56 0.84 4.31
CA MET A 135 -2.77 -0.32 3.84
C MET A 135 -1.87 -0.93 4.93
N HIS A 136 -1.60 -0.22 6.03
CA HIS A 136 -0.83 -0.77 7.15
C HIS A 136 -1.57 -1.87 7.91
N TYR A 137 -2.91 -1.89 7.92
CA TYR A 137 -3.66 -2.93 8.63
C TYR A 137 -3.48 -4.32 8.01
N PRO A 138 -3.55 -4.49 6.68
CA PRO A 138 -3.24 -5.77 6.03
C PRO A 138 -1.73 -6.00 5.80
N GLY A 139 -0.84 -5.17 6.32
CA GLY A 139 0.61 -5.35 6.13
C GLY A 139 1.13 -5.06 4.74
N LEU A 140 0.43 -4.20 3.99
CA LEU A 140 0.72 -3.87 2.59
C LEU A 140 1.43 -2.52 2.44
N ALA A 141 1.85 -1.89 3.54
CA ALA A 141 2.56 -0.62 3.51
C ALA A 141 3.65 -0.56 4.57
N PHE A 142 4.69 0.19 4.26
CA PHE A 142 5.72 0.60 5.20
C PHE A 142 5.99 2.09 5.07
N ASP A 143 6.48 2.66 6.17
CA ASP A 143 6.92 4.04 6.25
C ASP A 143 8.44 4.08 6.44
N LEU A 144 9.15 4.85 5.60
CA LEU A 144 10.50 5.31 5.92
C LEU A 144 10.47 6.15 7.20
N SER A 145 11.62 6.32 7.86
CA SER A 145 11.63 7.21 9.03
C SER A 145 11.27 8.64 8.64
N VAL A 146 10.25 9.20 9.28
CA VAL A 146 9.85 10.60 9.10
C VAL A 146 10.95 11.59 9.49
N ASN A 147 12.00 11.15 10.19
CA ASN A 147 13.15 11.96 10.59
C ASN A 147 14.33 11.84 9.61
N SER A 148 14.33 10.86 8.71
CA SER A 148 15.49 10.55 7.85
C SER A 148 15.54 11.33 6.53
N GLY A 149 14.80 12.43 6.46
CA GLY A 149 14.72 13.26 5.27
C GLY A 149 14.05 14.59 5.56
N PHE A 150 14.07 15.45 4.55
CA PHE A 150 13.24 16.65 4.39
C PHE A 150 13.75 17.88 5.15
N PHE A 151 14.74 17.76 6.01
CA PHE A 151 15.19 18.85 6.88
C PHE A 151 16.61 19.30 6.58
N SER A 152 17.54 18.37 6.35
CA SER A 152 18.95 18.64 6.11
C SER A 152 19.42 18.00 4.80
N PRO A 153 19.08 18.52 3.61
CA PRO A 153 19.32 17.84 2.32
C PRO A 153 20.76 17.40 2.06
N LYS A 154 21.74 18.08 2.67
CA LYS A 154 23.16 17.76 2.55
C LYS A 154 23.58 16.49 3.29
N THR A 155 22.86 16.12 4.34
CA THR A 155 23.23 15.02 5.25
C THR A 155 22.13 13.97 5.40
N ASP A 156 20.89 14.33 5.07
CA ASP A 156 19.76 13.42 5.16
C ASP A 156 19.99 12.17 4.27
N PRO A 157 19.67 10.97 4.80
CA PRO A 157 19.68 9.73 4.03
C PRO A 157 18.73 9.75 2.85
N PHE A 158 17.58 10.41 2.99
CA PHE A 158 16.59 10.56 1.94
C PHE A 158 16.41 12.02 1.55
N VAL A 159 16.40 12.28 0.24
CA VAL A 159 16.21 13.60 -0.33
C VAL A 159 15.02 13.59 -1.29
N MET A 160 14.14 14.57 -1.14
CA MET A 160 12.88 14.64 -1.87
C MET A 160 12.98 15.69 -2.97
N VAL A 161 12.60 15.32 -4.18
CA VAL A 161 12.34 16.25 -5.26
C VAL A 161 10.84 16.31 -5.47
N LYS A 162 10.30 17.54 -5.47
CA LYS A 162 8.89 17.78 -5.71
C LYS A 162 8.58 17.71 -7.20
N ASN A 163 7.92 16.64 -7.65
CA ASN A 163 7.62 16.40 -9.06
C ASN A 163 6.16 16.77 -9.38
N LYS A 164 5.89 18.09 -9.39
CA LYS A 164 4.58 18.62 -9.84
C LYS A 164 4.48 18.47 -11.35
N GLY A 165 3.78 17.44 -11.83
CA GLY A 165 3.24 17.42 -13.21
C GLY A 165 3.52 16.19 -14.07
N ALA A 166 4.33 15.22 -13.63
CA ALA A 166 4.61 14.04 -14.45
C ALA A 166 3.59 12.89 -14.28
N ASN A 167 3.06 12.70 -13.07
CA ASN A 167 2.03 11.71 -12.74
C ASN A 167 1.36 12.13 -11.41
N PRO A 168 0.03 12.14 -11.27
CA PRO A 168 -0.62 12.40 -9.98
C PRO A 168 -0.17 11.45 -8.84
N ASP A 169 0.33 10.25 -9.18
CA ASP A 169 0.91 9.29 -8.24
C ASP A 169 2.38 9.60 -7.85
N SER A 170 3.00 10.63 -8.44
CA SER A 170 4.42 10.94 -8.26
C SER A 170 4.68 12.34 -7.70
N TYR A 171 3.92 12.76 -6.68
CA TYR A 171 4.16 14.08 -6.07
C TYR A 171 5.61 14.22 -5.55
N TRP A 172 6.11 13.16 -4.92
CA TRP A 172 7.47 13.05 -4.44
C TRP A 172 8.26 12.07 -5.28
N GLN A 173 9.44 12.50 -5.67
CA GLN A 173 10.51 11.65 -6.13
C GLN A 173 11.55 11.56 -5.01
N VAL A 174 11.75 10.38 -4.45
CA VAL A 174 12.61 10.15 -3.28
C VAL A 174 13.93 9.55 -3.75
N TYR A 175 15.03 10.16 -3.33
CA TYR A 175 16.39 9.70 -3.58
C TYR A 175 17.02 9.23 -2.28
N CYS A 176 17.63 8.05 -2.29
CA CYS A 176 18.40 7.52 -1.18
C CYS A 176 19.88 7.82 -1.42
N ARG A 177 20.55 8.45 -0.44
CA ARG A 177 22.00 8.63 -0.45
C ARG A 177 22.69 7.29 -0.32
N ALA A 178 23.58 6.99 -1.26
CA ALA A 178 24.18 5.66 -1.36
C ALA A 178 25.57 5.76 -2.03
N SER A 179 26.59 5.15 -1.45
CA SER A 179 27.98 5.27 -1.96
C SER A 179 28.17 4.69 -3.36
N GLY A 180 27.39 3.65 -3.71
CA GLY A 180 27.32 3.05 -5.04
C GLY A 180 26.24 3.66 -5.95
N GLY A 181 25.64 4.79 -5.55
CA GLY A 181 24.66 5.52 -6.35
C GLY A 181 25.30 6.35 -7.47
N ASP A 182 24.43 6.86 -8.35
CA ASP A 182 24.81 7.74 -9.45
C ASP A 182 25.10 9.14 -8.94
N LEU A 183 26.18 9.74 -9.42
CA LEU A 183 26.51 11.14 -9.11
C LEU A 183 25.56 12.06 -9.87
N ILE A 184 24.51 12.53 -9.20
CA ILE A 184 23.48 13.37 -9.78
C ILE A 184 23.36 14.69 -9.02
N GLU A 185 23.01 15.75 -9.74
CA GLU A 185 22.60 17.03 -9.14
C GLU A 185 21.07 17.06 -9.06
N ILE A 186 20.53 17.25 -7.85
CA ILE A 186 19.09 17.32 -7.60
C ILE A 186 18.70 18.64 -6.94
N GLU A 187 17.56 19.18 -7.34
CA GLU A 187 16.93 20.32 -6.67
C GLU A 187 16.07 19.81 -5.51
N ALA A 188 16.70 19.63 -4.36
CA ALA A 188 16.08 19.09 -3.16
C ALA A 188 15.02 20.06 -2.60
N THR A 189 13.84 19.54 -2.28
CA THR A 189 12.80 20.22 -1.51
C THR A 189 12.96 19.89 -0.03
N TYR A 190 12.96 20.92 0.82
CA TYR A 190 13.17 20.76 2.27
C TYR A 190 12.47 21.84 3.09
N TRP A 191 12.33 21.60 4.39
CA TRP A 191 11.83 22.54 5.40
C TRP A 191 12.93 22.80 6.46
N ASP A 192 13.04 24.02 6.99
CA ASP A 192 14.04 24.29 8.06
C ASP A 192 13.70 23.60 9.39
N SER A 193 12.41 23.27 9.59
CA SER A 193 11.92 22.65 10.81
C SER A 193 10.52 22.05 10.59
N TRP A 194 10.07 21.20 11.52
CA TRP A 194 8.78 20.52 11.49
C TRP A 194 7.56 21.44 11.32
N GLY A 195 7.66 22.69 11.79
CA GLY A 195 6.58 23.67 11.79
C GLY A 195 6.72 24.79 10.77
N SER A 196 7.75 24.78 9.92
CA SER A 196 8.02 25.91 9.01
C SER A 196 6.87 26.13 8.02
N GLY A 197 6.24 25.05 7.55
CA GLY A 197 5.16 25.08 6.58
C GLY A 197 5.57 25.59 5.19
N LYS A 198 6.87 25.80 4.94
CA LYS A 198 7.39 26.47 3.74
C LYS A 198 8.38 25.57 3.01
N ASP A 199 8.04 25.25 1.76
CA ASP A 199 8.92 24.48 0.88
C ASP A 199 10.08 25.37 0.44
N LYS A 200 11.30 25.00 0.80
CA LYS A 200 12.52 25.59 0.28
C LYS A 200 13.18 24.64 -0.71
N LYS A 201 14.09 25.19 -1.51
CA LYS A 201 14.83 24.45 -2.53
C LYS A 201 16.32 24.69 -2.38
N VAL A 202 17.12 23.64 -2.57
CA VAL A 202 18.58 23.74 -2.63
C VAL A 202 19.11 22.73 -3.63
N LYS A 203 20.04 23.15 -4.48
CA LYS A 203 20.77 22.23 -5.35
C LYS A 203 21.83 21.51 -4.55
N ILE A 204 21.84 20.19 -4.64
CA ILE A 204 22.88 19.35 -4.07
C ILE A 204 23.36 18.36 -5.12
N LYS A 205 24.65 18.08 -5.12
CA LYS A 205 25.28 17.09 -5.99
C LYS A 205 25.94 16.04 -5.12
N ASP A 206 25.50 14.80 -5.26
CA ASP A 206 26.04 13.67 -4.52
C ASP A 206 25.63 12.35 -5.19
N ARG A 207 26.01 11.21 -4.62
CA ARG A 207 25.66 9.88 -5.07
C ARG A 207 24.32 9.44 -4.50
N PHE A 208 23.39 9.15 -5.41
CA PHE A 208 22.04 8.76 -5.05
C PHE A 208 21.57 7.53 -5.84
N VAL A 209 20.69 6.77 -5.21
CA VAL A 209 19.81 5.82 -5.89
C VAL A 209 18.43 6.45 -5.94
N ASP A 210 17.77 6.37 -7.09
CA ASP A 210 16.35 6.68 -7.20
C ASP A 210 15.55 5.62 -6.43
N PHE A 211 15.21 5.94 -5.18
CA PHE A 211 14.51 5.03 -4.28
C PHE A 211 13.09 4.78 -4.76
N THR A 212 12.37 5.80 -5.24
CA THR A 212 11.00 5.64 -5.71
C THR A 212 10.91 4.70 -6.91
N SER A 213 11.80 4.83 -7.89
CA SER A 213 11.83 3.94 -9.05
C SER A 213 12.26 2.52 -8.67
N THR A 214 13.23 2.40 -7.75
CA THR A 214 13.65 1.10 -7.21
C THR A 214 12.52 0.42 -6.42
N ALA A 215 11.80 1.17 -5.58
CA ALA A 215 10.64 0.67 -4.84
C ALA A 215 9.53 0.17 -5.78
N LYS A 216 9.23 0.94 -6.85
CA LYS A 216 8.24 0.56 -7.87
C LYS A 216 8.60 -0.73 -8.59
N LYS A 217 9.89 -0.95 -8.91
CA LYS A 217 10.38 -2.21 -9.48
C LYS A 217 10.01 -3.41 -8.63
N TYR A 218 9.99 -3.25 -7.30
CA TYR A 218 9.59 -4.27 -6.34
C TYR A 218 8.13 -4.10 -5.86
N GLY A 219 7.29 -3.44 -6.65
CA GLY A 219 5.86 -3.37 -6.40
C GLY A 219 5.43 -2.38 -5.31
N PHE A 220 6.32 -1.55 -4.78
CA PHE A 220 5.98 -0.51 -3.79
C PHE A 220 5.82 0.85 -4.43
N TYR A 221 4.65 1.46 -4.22
CA TYR A 221 4.28 2.74 -4.81
C TYR A 221 4.15 3.80 -3.72
N PRO A 222 4.70 5.01 -3.93
CA PRO A 222 4.46 6.12 -3.02
C PRO A 222 2.99 6.55 -3.09
N ILE A 223 2.52 7.24 -2.06
CA ILE A 223 1.22 7.93 -2.10
C ILE A 223 1.41 9.45 -2.24
N PRO A 224 0.42 10.16 -2.80
CA PRO A 224 0.46 11.62 -2.80
C PRO A 224 0.31 12.18 -1.38
N PRO A 225 0.79 13.41 -1.15
CA PRO A 225 0.55 14.10 0.11
C PRO A 225 -0.94 14.27 0.37
N ARG A 226 -1.32 14.19 1.63
CA ARG A 226 -2.69 14.50 2.08
C ARG A 226 -2.97 15.99 1.92
N ARG A 227 -4.27 16.32 1.94
CA ARG A 227 -4.77 17.71 1.90
C ARG A 227 -4.09 18.62 2.94
N GLY A 228 -3.66 18.09 4.08
CA GLY A 228 -2.95 18.86 5.10
C GLY A 228 -1.63 19.49 4.62
N TYR A 229 -0.96 18.88 3.64
CA TYR A 229 0.30 19.38 3.10
C TYR A 229 0.10 20.24 1.84
N THR A 230 -0.95 19.98 1.06
CA THR A 230 -1.26 20.77 -0.15
C THR A 230 -1.99 22.08 0.15
N ARG A 231 -2.46 22.28 1.38
CA ARG A 231 -3.04 23.55 1.84
C ARG A 231 -2.03 24.70 1.70
N PRO A 232 -2.42 25.85 1.11
CA PRO A 232 -1.53 27.01 1.01
C PRO A 232 -1.15 27.59 2.38
N SER A 233 -2.09 27.59 3.33
CA SER A 233 -1.90 28.04 4.70
C SER A 233 -1.76 26.85 5.66
N ASN A 234 -0.84 26.96 6.62
CA ASN A 234 -0.63 25.96 7.68
C ASN A 234 -0.40 24.52 7.15
N LYS A 235 0.57 24.37 6.24
CA LYS A 235 1.01 23.05 5.78
C LYS A 235 1.48 22.20 6.95
N LYS A 236 1.07 20.94 6.98
CA LYS A 236 1.50 19.97 7.99
C LYS A 236 2.55 19.02 7.42
N TYR A 237 3.71 18.96 8.07
CA TYR A 237 4.80 18.07 7.65
C TYR A 237 4.34 16.61 7.55
N LEU A 238 3.68 16.09 8.60
CA LEU A 238 3.16 14.72 8.66
C LEU A 238 2.06 14.42 7.61
N SER A 239 1.61 15.40 6.84
CA SER A 239 0.71 15.19 5.70
C SER A 239 1.44 15.12 4.36
N SER A 240 2.77 15.23 4.33
CA SER A 240 3.55 15.17 3.09
C SER A 240 3.64 13.75 2.53
N GLU A 241 3.63 12.72 3.38
CA GLU A 241 3.62 11.29 2.99
C GLU A 241 4.76 10.86 2.06
N TRP A 242 5.88 11.59 2.01
CA TRP A 242 7.02 11.22 1.18
C TRP A 242 7.64 9.87 1.60
N TRP A 243 7.41 9.48 2.84
CA TRP A 243 7.93 8.26 3.46
C TRP A 243 7.06 7.02 3.23
N HIS A 244 5.79 7.17 2.82
CA HIS A 244 4.82 6.08 2.79
C HIS A 244 4.85 5.35 1.46
N PHE A 245 5.10 4.04 1.49
CA PHE A 245 5.12 3.16 0.31
C PHE A 245 4.18 1.97 0.51
N GLN A 246 3.40 1.63 -0.51
CA GLN A 246 2.41 0.56 -0.45
C GLN A 246 2.44 -0.40 -1.65
N ALA A 247 2.19 -1.67 -1.38
CA ALA A 247 2.31 -2.79 -2.32
C ALA A 247 1.04 -2.98 -3.17
N ASN A 248 0.73 -1.99 -4.02
CA ASN A 248 -0.46 -2.00 -4.86
C ASN A 248 -0.64 -3.22 -5.79
N PRO A 249 0.41 -3.80 -6.41
CA PRO A 249 0.26 -4.92 -7.34
C PRO A 249 -0.16 -6.24 -6.67
N LEU A 250 -0.13 -6.32 -5.34
CA LEU A 250 -0.65 -7.47 -4.59
C LEU A 250 -2.18 -7.43 -4.43
N LEU A 251 -2.83 -6.44 -5.03
CA LEU A 251 -4.26 -6.22 -5.01
C LEU A 251 -4.80 -6.13 -6.43
N ILE A 252 -6.00 -6.65 -6.64
CA ILE A 252 -6.67 -6.66 -7.93
C ILE A 252 -7.68 -5.51 -7.97
N PRO A 253 -7.48 -4.49 -8.84
CA PRO A 253 -8.40 -3.36 -8.98
C PRO A 253 -9.84 -3.82 -9.20
N GLY A 254 -10.77 -3.26 -8.42
CA GLY A 254 -12.19 -3.60 -8.55
C GLY A 254 -12.60 -4.95 -7.97
N PHE A 255 -11.67 -5.81 -7.55
CA PHE A 255 -11.94 -7.14 -6.98
C PHE A 255 -11.56 -7.22 -5.49
N SER A 256 -10.31 -6.91 -5.15
CA SER A 256 -9.81 -6.98 -3.78
C SER A 256 -10.61 -6.08 -2.83
N GLN A 257 -11.11 -6.67 -1.75
CA GLN A 257 -11.81 -5.95 -0.68
C GLN A 257 -10.94 -5.83 0.57
N PHE A 258 -10.96 -4.65 1.19
CA PHE A 258 -10.15 -4.35 2.37
C PHE A 258 -10.26 -5.39 3.50
N GLY A 259 -11.48 -5.84 3.80
CA GLY A 259 -11.73 -6.85 4.83
C GLY A 259 -11.28 -8.25 4.43
N ILE A 260 -11.38 -8.60 3.15
CA ILE A 260 -10.87 -9.88 2.63
C ILE A 260 -9.35 -9.91 2.76
N GLU A 261 -8.67 -8.82 2.42
CA GLU A 261 -7.21 -8.71 2.59
C GLU A 261 -6.77 -8.81 4.05
N LEU A 262 -7.61 -8.37 5.01
CA LEU A 262 -7.38 -8.62 6.44
C LEU A 262 -7.56 -10.11 6.78
N LEU A 263 -8.63 -10.74 6.28
CA LEU A 263 -8.95 -12.13 6.57
C LEU A 263 -8.00 -13.14 5.90
N LYS A 264 -7.15 -12.70 4.97
CA LYS A 264 -6.03 -13.51 4.45
C LYS A 264 -4.95 -13.76 5.50
N LEU A 265 -4.92 -13.03 6.63
CA LEU A 265 -3.85 -13.10 7.63
C LEU A 265 -4.17 -14.11 8.74
N GLU A 266 -3.15 -14.83 9.21
CA GLU A 266 -3.28 -15.95 10.17
C GLU A 266 -4.01 -15.58 11.48
N ASP A 267 -3.76 -14.38 12.00
CA ASP A 267 -4.31 -13.92 13.28
C ASP A 267 -5.73 -13.34 13.17
N TYR A 268 -6.25 -13.16 11.95
CA TYR A 268 -7.41 -12.32 11.70
C TYR A 268 -8.64 -13.15 11.32
N SER A 269 -9.62 -13.15 12.22
CA SER A 269 -10.98 -13.62 11.97
C SER A 269 -11.97 -12.46 11.88
N ALA A 270 -13.15 -12.71 11.29
CA ALA A 270 -14.20 -11.70 11.19
C ALA A 270 -14.66 -11.20 12.57
N SER A 271 -14.83 -12.11 13.53
CA SER A 271 -15.19 -11.78 14.91
C SER A 271 -14.10 -10.97 15.60
N PHE A 272 -12.83 -11.35 15.42
CA PHE A 272 -11.68 -10.63 15.96
C PHE A 272 -11.62 -9.19 15.43
N ILE A 273 -11.65 -8.99 14.10
CA ILE A 273 -11.58 -7.65 13.50
C ILE A 273 -12.73 -6.77 14.00
N LYS A 274 -13.95 -7.31 14.01
CA LYS A 274 -15.16 -6.61 14.47
C LYS A 274 -15.05 -6.17 15.94
N MET A 275 -14.49 -7.03 16.79
CA MET A 275 -14.28 -6.74 18.21
C MET A 275 -13.20 -5.69 18.44
N GLN A 276 -12.09 -5.76 17.71
CA GLN A 276 -10.96 -4.83 17.91
C GLN A 276 -11.26 -3.43 17.39
N ASN A 277 -11.99 -3.31 16.27
CA ASN A 277 -12.21 -2.01 15.66
C ASN A 277 -13.44 -1.97 14.75
N ARG A 278 -14.52 -1.40 15.28
CA ARG A 278 -15.79 -1.24 14.56
C ARG A 278 -15.63 -0.46 13.25
N SER A 279 -14.87 0.63 13.23
CA SER A 279 -14.71 1.46 12.04
C SER A 279 -13.95 0.75 10.92
N ILE A 280 -12.94 -0.07 11.26
CA ILE A 280 -12.27 -0.95 10.28
C ILE A 280 -13.28 -1.95 9.70
N TRP A 281 -14.05 -2.61 10.56
CA TRP A 281 -15.05 -3.60 10.16
C TRP A 281 -16.17 -3.03 9.29
N GLU A 282 -16.65 -1.83 9.58
CA GLU A 282 -17.66 -1.13 8.76
C GLU A 282 -17.15 -0.87 7.34
N ASN A 283 -15.83 -0.72 7.16
CA ASN A 283 -15.21 -0.50 5.87
C ASN A 283 -14.78 -1.79 5.15
N ARG A 284 -15.03 -2.99 5.71
CA ARG A 284 -14.53 -4.27 5.19
C ARG A 284 -14.85 -4.54 3.71
N LYS A 285 -16.00 -4.06 3.22
CA LYS A 285 -16.46 -4.25 1.84
C LYS A 285 -15.93 -3.19 0.87
N SER A 286 -15.02 -2.31 1.31
CA SER A 286 -14.43 -1.29 0.44
C SER A 286 -13.51 -1.94 -0.59
N ILE A 287 -13.67 -1.53 -1.85
CA ILE A 287 -13.07 -2.17 -3.02
C ILE A 287 -11.88 -1.35 -3.51
N PHE A 288 -10.74 -1.99 -3.72
CA PHE A 288 -9.51 -1.34 -4.19
C PHE A 288 -9.73 -0.60 -5.53
N ARG A 289 -9.23 0.64 -5.64
CA ARG A 289 -9.44 1.58 -6.74
C ARG A 289 -10.91 1.95 -7.05
N LYS A 290 -11.82 1.77 -6.09
CA LYS A 290 -13.22 2.25 -6.19
C LYS A 290 -13.65 3.00 -4.94
N THR A 291 -13.69 2.31 -3.80
CA THR A 291 -14.10 2.86 -2.50
C THR A 291 -13.02 2.69 -1.43
N TRP A 292 -11.91 2.06 -1.79
CA TRP A 292 -10.65 1.95 -1.09
C TRP A 292 -9.53 2.37 -2.04
N TRP A 293 -8.46 2.98 -1.51
CA TRP A 293 -7.31 3.59 -2.21
C TRP A 293 -7.41 3.66 -3.74
#